data_AF-A0A6J5CSB1-F1
#
_entry.id   AF-A0A6J5CSB1-F1
#
_cell.length_a   1.000
_cell.length_b   1.000
_cell.length_c   1.000
_cell.angle_alpha   90.00
_cell.angle_beta   90.00
_cell.angle_gamma   90.00
#
_symmetry.space_group_name_H-M   'P 1'
#
loop_
_entity.id
_entity.type
_entity.pdbx_description
1 polymer ?
#
loop_
_entity_poly.entity_id
_entity_poly.type
_entity_poly.pdbx_seq_one_letter_code
_entity_poly.pdbx_strand_id
1 'polypeptide(L)'
;MYQESDLRIREHYTDTNGFTDHFFALMHLLGFRFAPRIRDLHDMKLYVPGSVKDYPALQPMIGDAYNEKTIRRNWDEIVRLATSIRQGAVTASLMLRKLGSYPRQSGLAVALREIGRVERTLFIVDWLQNVELRRRVHVGLNKGEARNALARSVFYRLGEIRDRSFESQRYGASDLNLVTAAIVLWNTVYLERAVHAMAARGAPPDAVLLPYLSPLGWEHINLTGDYVGREDQHMRRGGFRPLRPVRDQ
;
A
#
# COMPACT_ATOMS: atom_id res chain seq x y z
N MET A 1 -15.10 1.44 -3.21
CA MET A 1 -13.82 0.84 -3.64
C MET A 1 -14.15 -0.01 -4.85
N TYR A 2 -14.41 0.65 -5.98
CA TYR A 2 -14.61 -0.03 -7.26
C TYR A 2 -13.29 0.10 -7.99
N GLN A 3 -12.64 -1.02 -8.27
CA GLN A 3 -11.40 -1.07 -9.04
C GLN A 3 -11.53 -2.19 -10.06
N GLU A 4 -11.51 -1.82 -11.33
CA GLU A 4 -11.44 -2.68 -12.51
C GLU A 4 -10.00 -3.20 -12.68
N SER A 5 -9.51 -3.98 -11.73
CA SER A 5 -8.23 -4.68 -11.88
C SER A 5 -8.43 -6.16 -11.64
N ASP A 6 -8.02 -6.99 -12.60
CA ASP A 6 -8.06 -8.46 -12.50
C ASP A 6 -7.14 -9.04 -11.42
N LEU A 7 -6.37 -8.18 -10.73
CA LEU A 7 -5.53 -8.58 -9.63
C LEU A 7 -6.37 -8.76 -8.35
N ARG A 8 -6.45 -10.00 -7.85
CA ARG A 8 -6.96 -10.29 -6.51
C ARG A 8 -6.06 -9.63 -5.47
N ILE A 9 -6.42 -8.44 -5.03
CA ILE A 9 -5.73 -7.74 -3.93
C ILE A 9 -5.86 -8.62 -2.68
N ARG A 10 -4.75 -9.19 -2.21
CA ARG A 10 -4.71 -10.01 -0.99
C ARG A 10 -4.27 -9.20 0.23
N GLU A 11 -3.43 -8.19 0.04
CA GLU A 11 -2.82 -7.39 1.10
C GLU A 11 -2.94 -5.89 0.82
N HIS A 12 -3.33 -5.11 1.83
CA HIS A 12 -3.39 -3.66 1.76
C HIS A 12 -2.46 -3.04 2.81
N TYR A 13 -1.51 -2.21 2.36
CA TYR A 13 -0.51 -1.55 3.20
C TYR A 13 -0.90 -0.09 3.46
N THR A 14 -0.79 0.34 4.73
CA THR A 14 -1.02 1.74 5.14
C THR A 14 -0.04 2.15 6.24
N ASP A 15 0.15 3.46 6.42
CA ASP A 15 0.91 3.99 7.55
C ASP A 15 0.16 3.88 8.90
N THR A 16 0.93 3.97 9.99
CA THR A 16 0.48 3.79 11.38
C THR A 16 -0.73 4.66 11.76
N ASN A 17 -0.85 5.87 11.19
CA ASN A 17 -1.90 6.83 11.53
C ASN A 17 -3.21 6.65 10.72
N GLY A 18 -3.25 5.69 9.78
CA GLY A 18 -4.35 5.55 8.82
C GLY A 18 -5.47 4.60 9.21
N PHE A 19 -5.42 3.93 10.37
CA PHE A 19 -6.33 2.81 10.64
C PHE A 19 -7.10 2.91 11.95
N THR A 20 -8.30 2.33 11.93
CA THR A 20 -9.19 2.18 13.08
C THR A 20 -9.55 0.71 13.24
N ASP A 21 -10.01 0.31 14.43
CA ASP A 21 -10.47 -1.06 14.66
C ASP A 21 -11.59 -1.44 13.66
N HIS A 22 -12.49 -0.53 13.32
CA HIS A 22 -13.52 -0.74 12.30
C HIS A 22 -12.93 -1.10 10.92
N PHE A 23 -11.77 -0.54 10.57
CA PHE A 23 -11.11 -0.84 9.31
C PHE A 23 -10.53 -2.26 9.32
N PHE A 24 -9.88 -2.66 10.41
CA PHE A 24 -9.43 -4.05 10.60
C PHE A 24 -10.59 -5.05 10.45
N ALA A 25 -11.72 -4.76 11.09
CA ALA A 25 -12.92 -5.61 11.02
C ALA A 25 -13.44 -5.72 9.58
N LEU A 26 -13.62 -4.60 8.88
CA LEU A 26 -14.15 -4.63 7.51
C LEU A 26 -13.21 -5.34 6.55
N MET A 27 -11.90 -5.11 6.65
CA MET A 27 -10.92 -5.78 5.79
C MET A 27 -10.98 -7.30 5.97
N HIS A 28 -11.00 -7.75 7.22
CA HIS A 28 -11.15 -9.18 7.54
C HIS A 28 -12.46 -9.75 6.97
N LEU A 29 -13.61 -9.11 7.23
CA LEU A 29 -14.92 -9.57 6.77
C LEU A 29 -15.04 -9.63 5.24
N LEU A 30 -14.30 -8.78 4.53
CA LEU A 30 -14.26 -8.77 3.07
C LEU A 30 -13.19 -9.71 2.49
N GLY A 31 -12.42 -10.40 3.33
CA GLY A 31 -11.39 -11.37 2.91
C GLY A 31 -10.07 -10.72 2.49
N PHE A 32 -9.83 -9.47 2.90
CA PHE A 32 -8.58 -8.77 2.66
C PHE A 32 -7.68 -8.83 3.89
N ARG A 33 -6.40 -9.13 3.71
CA ARG A 33 -5.42 -8.99 4.79
C ARG A 33 -4.99 -7.53 4.89
N PHE A 34 -5.22 -6.94 6.05
CA PHE A 34 -4.76 -5.59 6.34
C PHE A 34 -3.39 -5.63 7.01
N ALA A 35 -2.40 -4.95 6.44
CA ALA A 35 -1.01 -5.03 6.88
C ALA A 35 -0.39 -3.64 7.06
N PRO A 36 -0.78 -2.90 8.11
CA PRO A 36 -0.23 -1.58 8.38
C PRO A 36 1.22 -1.66 8.89
N ARG A 37 2.01 -0.61 8.65
CA ARG A 37 3.28 -0.43 9.35
C ARG A 37 3.00 -0.17 10.83
N ILE A 38 3.69 -0.89 11.70
CA ILE A 38 3.72 -0.57 13.12
C ILE A 38 5.05 0.13 13.40
N ARG A 39 5.00 1.45 13.63
CA ARG A 39 6.17 2.25 14.05
C ARG A 39 6.35 2.20 15.57
N ASP A 40 5.27 2.49 16.29
CA ASP A 40 5.28 2.64 17.75
C ASP A 40 4.56 1.46 18.41
N LEU A 41 5.31 0.36 18.59
CA LEU A 41 4.78 -0.87 19.18
C LEU A 41 4.36 -0.68 20.64
N HIS A 42 5.05 0.18 21.38
CA HIS A 42 4.79 0.45 22.79
C HIS A 42 3.41 1.09 23.04
N ASP A 43 2.88 1.80 22.06
CA ASP A 43 1.56 2.43 22.11
C ASP A 43 0.42 1.47 21.72
N MET A 44 0.76 0.28 21.21
CA MET A 44 -0.23 -0.68 20.75
C MET A 44 -0.74 -1.52 21.92
N LYS A 45 -2.07 -1.55 22.06
CA LYS A 45 -2.77 -2.37 23.05
C LYS A 45 -3.33 -3.63 22.42
N LEU A 46 -3.05 -4.77 23.06
CA LEU A 46 -3.60 -6.09 22.75
C LEU A 46 -4.95 -6.28 23.44
N TYR A 47 -5.83 -7.05 22.81
CA TYR A 47 -7.15 -7.39 23.36
C TYR A 47 -7.30 -8.89 23.45
N VAL A 48 -7.61 -9.38 24.65
CA VAL A 48 -7.59 -10.82 24.96
C VAL A 48 -9.00 -11.38 25.17
N PRO A 49 -9.21 -12.69 24.97
CA PRO A 49 -10.42 -13.34 25.43
C PRO A 49 -10.40 -13.45 26.96
N GLY A 50 -11.57 -13.30 27.59
CA GLY A 50 -11.72 -13.55 29.02
C GLY A 50 -11.13 -12.44 29.90
N SER A 51 -10.26 -12.77 30.85
CA SER A 51 -9.71 -11.83 31.81
C SER A 51 -8.27 -11.46 31.47
N VAL A 52 -7.92 -10.18 31.63
CA VAL A 52 -6.53 -9.71 31.51
C VAL A 52 -5.59 -10.43 32.49
N LYS A 53 -6.13 -10.88 33.63
CA LYS A 53 -5.36 -11.59 34.67
C LYS A 53 -4.85 -12.96 34.21
N ASP A 54 -5.46 -13.54 33.18
CA ASP A 54 -5.07 -14.86 32.65
C ASP A 54 -3.75 -14.78 31.85
N TYR A 55 -3.26 -13.56 31.57
CA TYR A 55 -2.07 -13.29 30.76
C TYR A 55 -1.05 -12.41 31.49
N PRO A 56 -0.47 -12.85 32.62
CA PRO A 56 0.38 -12.01 33.46
C PRO A 56 1.64 -11.50 32.74
N ALA A 57 2.23 -12.29 31.85
CA ALA A 57 3.43 -11.91 31.09
C ALA A 57 3.17 -10.82 30.04
N LEU A 58 1.93 -10.69 29.55
CA LEU A 58 1.56 -9.72 28.50
C LEU A 58 0.78 -8.53 29.07
N GLN A 59 0.54 -8.50 30.38
CA GLN A 59 -0.28 -7.50 31.06
C GLN A 59 0.09 -6.04 30.71
N PRO A 60 1.38 -5.64 30.56
CA PRO A 60 1.74 -4.27 30.18
C PRO A 60 1.26 -3.88 28.76
N MET A 61 1.14 -4.87 27.88
CA MET A 61 0.72 -4.70 26.48
C MET A 61 -0.79 -4.86 26.29
N ILE A 62 -1.49 -5.47 27.25
CA ILE A 62 -2.94 -5.68 27.14
C ILE A 62 -3.67 -4.39 27.51
N GLY A 63 -4.60 -3.98 26.66
CA GLY A 63 -5.52 -2.87 26.94
C GLY A 63 -6.72 -3.34 27.74
N ASP A 64 -7.47 -4.29 27.19
CA ASP A 64 -8.70 -4.80 27.80
C ASP A 64 -9.10 -6.16 27.19
N ALA A 65 -10.11 -6.80 27.74
CA ALA A 65 -10.78 -7.92 27.09
C ALA A 65 -11.76 -7.44 26.02
N TYR A 66 -11.84 -8.15 24.89
CA TYR A 66 -12.87 -7.85 23.89
C TYR A 66 -14.23 -8.44 24.30
N ASN A 67 -15.33 -7.80 23.88
CA ASN A 67 -16.67 -8.24 24.27
C ASN A 67 -17.32 -9.17 23.23
N GLU A 68 -17.12 -10.48 23.43
CA GLU A 68 -17.68 -11.51 22.55
C GLU A 68 -19.22 -11.51 22.50
N LYS A 69 -19.89 -11.20 23.61
CA LYS A 69 -21.37 -11.16 23.67
C LYS A 69 -21.91 -10.09 22.71
N THR A 70 -21.24 -8.95 22.62
CA THR A 70 -21.62 -7.87 21.71
C THR A 70 -21.46 -8.27 20.25
N ILE A 71 -20.41 -9.03 19.92
CA ILE A 71 -20.21 -9.58 18.57
C ILE A 71 -21.35 -10.55 18.24
N ARG A 72 -21.62 -11.52 19.10
CA ARG A 72 -22.67 -12.54 18.91
C ARG A 72 -24.05 -11.91 18.74
N ARG A 73 -24.40 -10.91 19.57
CA ARG A 73 -25.71 -10.24 19.51
C ARG A 73 -25.96 -9.50 18.19
N ASN A 74 -24.91 -9.01 17.53
CA ASN A 74 -25.03 -8.23 16.30
C ASN A 74 -24.52 -9.01 15.06
N TRP A 75 -24.38 -10.33 15.16
CA TRP A 75 -23.74 -11.14 14.12
C TRP A 75 -24.47 -11.03 12.77
N ASP A 76 -25.80 -11.11 12.77
CA ASP A 76 -26.61 -11.02 11.55
C ASP A 76 -26.43 -9.68 10.85
N GLU A 77 -26.34 -8.58 11.62
CA GLU A 77 -26.09 -7.24 11.10
C GLU A 77 -24.69 -7.10 10.50
N ILE A 78 -23.69 -7.72 11.12
CA ILE A 78 -22.31 -7.75 10.62
C ILE A 78 -22.26 -8.50 9.28
N VAL A 79 -22.86 -9.69 9.21
CA VAL A 79 -22.90 -10.49 7.98
C VAL A 79 -23.67 -9.76 6.88
N ARG A 80 -24.79 -9.12 7.22
CA ARG A 80 -25.57 -8.30 6.29
C ARG A 80 -24.75 -7.14 5.73
N LEU A 81 -24.02 -6.42 6.58
CA LEU A 81 -23.13 -5.34 6.16
C LEU A 81 -22.07 -5.84 5.17
N ALA A 82 -21.36 -6.91 5.53
CA ALA A 82 -20.32 -7.49 4.68
C ALA A 82 -20.88 -7.93 3.32
N THR A 83 -22.06 -8.56 3.33
CA THR A 83 -22.75 -9.02 2.12
C THR A 83 -23.16 -7.85 1.23
N SER A 84 -23.77 -6.80 1.80
CA SER A 84 -24.16 -5.59 1.05
C SER A 84 -22.97 -4.90 0.38
N ILE A 85 -21.80 -4.90 1.03
CA ILE A 85 -20.58 -4.36 0.43
C ILE A 85 -20.08 -5.27 -0.70
N ARG A 86 -20.04 -6.59 -0.47
CA ARG A 86 -19.59 -7.56 -1.49
C ARG A 86 -20.48 -7.59 -2.73
N GLN A 87 -21.78 -7.37 -2.56
CA GLN A 87 -22.75 -7.27 -3.65
C GLN A 87 -22.76 -5.90 -4.35
N GLY A 88 -21.98 -4.93 -3.86
CA GLY A 88 -21.92 -3.59 -4.43
C GLY A 88 -23.12 -2.69 -4.13
N ALA A 89 -24.08 -3.17 -3.32
CA ALA A 89 -25.25 -2.39 -2.91
C ALA A 89 -24.87 -1.12 -2.13
N VAL A 90 -23.77 -1.17 -1.38
CA VAL A 90 -23.20 -0.01 -0.68
C VAL A 90 -21.67 -0.05 -0.72
N THR A 91 -21.02 1.11 -0.83
CA THR A 91 -19.55 1.18 -0.81
C THR A 91 -18.99 1.09 0.62
N ALA A 92 -17.84 0.43 0.77
CA ALA A 92 -17.13 0.34 2.06
C ALA A 92 -16.76 1.73 2.64
N SER A 93 -16.38 2.68 1.78
CA SER A 93 -16.06 4.05 2.19
C SER A 93 -17.26 4.79 2.78
N LEU A 94 -18.45 4.62 2.18
CA LEU A 94 -19.68 5.19 2.73
C LEU A 94 -20.03 4.60 4.10
N MET A 95 -19.87 3.28 4.25
CA MET A 95 -20.12 2.60 5.52
C MET A 95 -19.15 3.05 6.61
N LEU A 96 -17.85 3.09 6.32
CA LEU A 96 -16.84 3.59 7.25
C LEU A 96 -17.13 5.02 7.71
N ARG A 97 -17.51 5.89 6.78
CA ARG A 97 -17.90 7.27 7.10
C ARG A 97 -19.09 7.30 8.06
N LYS A 98 -20.13 6.50 7.78
CA LYS A 98 -21.34 6.43 8.62
C LYS A 98 -21.06 5.86 10.01
N LEU A 99 -20.25 4.80 10.10
CA LEU A 99 -19.82 4.19 11.36
C LEU A 99 -18.96 5.15 12.19
N GLY A 100 -18.10 5.94 11.53
CA GLY A 100 -17.27 6.96 12.16
C GLY A 100 -18.05 8.15 12.72
N SER A 101 -19.23 8.46 12.16
CA SER A 101 -20.07 9.58 12.64
C SER A 101 -20.79 9.28 13.96
N TYR A 102 -21.17 8.03 14.23
CA TYR A 102 -21.94 7.67 15.45
C TYR A 102 -21.49 6.34 16.09
N PRO A 103 -20.21 6.20 16.49
CA PRO A 103 -19.65 4.91 16.88
C PRO A 103 -20.21 4.33 18.19
N ARG A 104 -20.71 5.18 19.11
CA ARG A 104 -21.24 4.74 20.42
C ARG A 104 -22.74 4.46 20.43
N GLN A 105 -23.47 4.92 19.42
CA GLN A 105 -24.93 4.82 19.36
C GLN A 105 -25.41 3.65 18.49
N SER A 106 -24.50 3.03 17.72
CA SER A 106 -24.80 1.89 16.86
C SER A 106 -24.24 0.59 17.46
N GLY A 107 -25.12 -0.37 17.77
CA GLY A 107 -24.71 -1.71 18.21
C GLY A 107 -23.79 -2.41 17.20
N LEU A 108 -24.01 -2.17 15.90
CA LEU A 108 -23.16 -2.64 14.80
C LEU A 108 -21.77 -2.02 14.83
N ALA A 109 -21.65 -0.71 15.04
CA ALA A 109 -20.34 -0.04 15.16
C ALA A 109 -19.54 -0.60 16.34
N VAL A 110 -20.18 -0.75 17.51
CA VAL A 110 -19.52 -1.34 18.67
C VAL A 110 -19.07 -2.78 18.38
N ALA A 111 -19.93 -3.60 17.77
CA ALA A 111 -19.58 -4.98 17.44
C ALA A 111 -18.43 -5.08 16.42
N LEU A 112 -18.43 -4.24 15.39
CA LEU A 112 -17.32 -4.15 14.43
C LEU A 112 -16.03 -3.69 15.10
N ARG A 113 -16.10 -2.75 16.05
CA ARG A 113 -14.93 -2.35 16.82
C ARG A 113 -14.35 -3.52 17.62
N GLU A 114 -15.19 -4.35 18.24
CA GLU A 114 -14.72 -5.53 18.98
C GLU A 114 -14.06 -6.57 18.05
N ILE A 115 -14.61 -6.83 16.86
CA ILE A 115 -13.93 -7.67 15.84
C ILE A 115 -12.59 -7.04 15.45
N GLY A 116 -12.59 -5.73 15.22
CA GLY A 116 -11.39 -4.99 14.84
C GLY A 116 -10.27 -5.09 15.85
N ARG A 117 -10.60 -5.08 17.14
CA ARG A 117 -9.65 -5.28 18.24
C ARG A 117 -9.03 -6.68 18.22
N VAL A 118 -9.83 -7.71 17.92
CA VAL A 118 -9.34 -9.10 17.76
C VAL A 118 -8.37 -9.17 16.59
N GLU A 119 -8.79 -8.72 15.40
CA GLU A 119 -7.97 -8.75 14.18
C GLU A 119 -6.67 -7.94 14.31
N ARG A 120 -6.75 -6.76 14.94
CA ARG A 120 -5.58 -5.95 15.24
C ARG A 120 -4.62 -6.67 16.19
N THR A 121 -5.15 -7.34 17.22
CA THR A 121 -4.33 -8.11 18.17
C THR A 121 -3.61 -9.26 17.48
N LEU A 122 -4.35 -10.04 16.67
CA LEU A 122 -3.76 -11.11 15.86
C LEU A 122 -2.68 -10.58 14.93
N PHE A 123 -2.92 -9.46 14.25
CA PHE A 123 -1.94 -8.82 13.40
C PHE A 123 -0.68 -8.37 14.17
N ILE A 124 -0.83 -7.80 15.38
CA ILE A 124 0.33 -7.39 16.19
C ILE A 124 1.15 -8.61 16.64
N VAL A 125 0.49 -9.71 17.01
CA VAL A 125 1.18 -10.96 17.39
C VAL A 125 1.94 -11.52 16.19
N ASP A 126 1.30 -11.61 15.02
CA ASP A 126 1.94 -11.96 13.75
C ASP A 126 3.14 -11.04 13.45
N TRP A 127 2.95 -9.73 13.61
CA TRP A 127 3.97 -8.71 13.37
C TRP A 127 5.18 -8.91 14.28
N LEU A 128 4.99 -9.29 15.53
CA LEU A 128 6.08 -9.55 16.49
C LEU A 128 6.87 -10.80 16.14
N GLN A 129 6.17 -11.87 15.77
CA GLN A 129 6.78 -13.18 15.54
C GLN A 129 7.40 -13.32 14.13
N ASN A 130 6.88 -12.62 13.13
CA ASN A 130 7.22 -12.87 11.73
C ASN A 130 8.07 -11.74 11.12
N VAL A 131 9.39 -11.98 11.02
CA VAL A 131 10.34 -11.07 10.36
C VAL A 131 9.98 -10.84 8.89
N GLU A 132 9.54 -11.88 8.18
CA GLU A 132 9.20 -11.78 6.76
C GLU A 132 7.96 -10.92 6.52
N LEU A 133 6.97 -10.97 7.42
CA LEU A 133 5.83 -10.05 7.37
C LEU A 133 6.29 -8.61 7.48
N ARG A 134 7.16 -8.28 8.44
CA ARG A 134 7.72 -6.94 8.60
C ARG A 134 8.46 -6.49 7.36
N ARG A 135 9.30 -7.36 6.80
CA ARG A 135 10.06 -7.08 5.57
C ARG A 135 9.14 -6.79 4.39
N ARG A 136 8.10 -7.62 4.17
CA ARG A 136 7.12 -7.39 3.09
C ARG A 136 6.37 -6.08 3.24
N VAL A 137 5.90 -5.74 4.45
CA VAL A 137 5.21 -4.46 4.71
C VAL A 137 6.13 -3.27 4.46
N HIS A 138 7.38 -3.32 4.93
CA HIS A 138 8.37 -2.28 4.64
C HIS A 138 8.64 -2.12 3.15
N VAL A 139 8.83 -3.24 2.41
CA VAL A 139 9.02 -3.20 0.96
C VAL A 139 7.80 -2.61 0.25
N GLY A 140 6.58 -2.98 0.68
CA GLY A 140 5.34 -2.45 0.13
C GLY A 140 5.22 -0.93 0.28
N LEU A 141 5.57 -0.40 1.46
CA LEU A 141 5.54 1.03 1.73
C LEU A 141 6.65 1.79 1.01
N ASN A 142 7.86 1.24 0.99
CA ASN A 142 8.98 1.83 0.24
C ASN A 142 8.64 1.98 -1.26
N LYS A 143 7.89 1.05 -1.85
CA LYS A 143 7.39 1.19 -3.23
C LYS A 143 6.47 2.39 -3.39
N GLY A 144 5.56 2.61 -2.44
CA GLY A 144 4.67 3.78 -2.42
C GLY A 144 5.44 5.08 -2.25
N GLU A 145 6.38 5.13 -1.31
CA GLU A 145 7.25 6.29 -1.07
C GLU A 145 8.13 6.61 -2.28
N ALA A 146 8.74 5.61 -2.91
CA ALA A 146 9.57 5.77 -4.11
C ALA A 146 8.74 6.28 -5.30
N ARG A 147 7.53 5.75 -5.50
CA ARG A 147 6.61 6.28 -6.52
C ARG A 147 6.23 7.73 -6.23
N ASN A 148 5.94 8.07 -4.98
CA ASN A 148 5.61 9.44 -4.59
C ASN A 148 6.82 10.38 -4.76
N ALA A 149 8.04 9.90 -4.50
CA ALA A 149 9.27 10.66 -4.71
C ALA A 149 9.51 10.93 -6.21
N LEU A 150 9.33 9.91 -7.07
CA LEU A 150 9.35 10.06 -8.52
C LEU A 150 8.29 11.05 -9.00
N ALA A 151 7.05 10.94 -8.51
CA ALA A 151 5.99 11.86 -8.88
C ALA A 151 6.34 13.30 -8.48
N ARG A 152 6.94 13.52 -7.30
CA ARG A 152 7.42 14.85 -6.88
C ARG A 152 8.58 15.38 -7.73
N SER A 153 9.48 14.52 -8.21
CA SER A 153 10.58 14.97 -9.08
C SER A 153 10.11 15.31 -10.49
N VAL A 154 9.09 14.61 -11.00
CA VAL A 154 8.45 14.90 -12.29
C VAL A 154 7.59 16.16 -12.20
N PHE A 155 6.83 16.32 -11.11
CA PHE A 155 5.99 17.49 -10.89
C PHE A 155 6.84 18.68 -10.44
N TYR A 156 7.39 19.41 -11.41
CA TYR A 156 8.11 20.67 -11.19
C TYR A 156 7.22 21.61 -10.34
N ARG A 157 7.68 21.98 -9.14
CA ARG A 157 6.98 22.61 -7.98
C ARG A 157 6.65 21.69 -6.79
N LEU A 158 7.55 20.77 -6.42
CA LEU A 158 7.51 20.05 -5.12
C LEU A 158 6.23 19.23 -4.83
N GLY A 159 5.42 18.93 -5.86
CA GLY A 159 4.16 18.20 -5.70
C GLY A 159 2.94 19.01 -5.24
N GLU A 160 2.99 20.35 -5.26
CA GLU A 160 1.82 21.19 -4.92
C GLU A 160 0.97 21.54 -6.15
N ILE A 161 -0.24 20.98 -6.25
CA ILE A 161 -1.22 21.41 -7.25
C ILE A 161 -1.92 22.68 -6.75
N ARG A 162 -1.54 23.84 -7.30
CA ARG A 162 -2.12 25.16 -6.94
C ARG A 162 -3.25 25.62 -7.88
N ASP A 163 -3.69 24.77 -8.80
CA ASP A 163 -4.73 25.12 -9.75
C ASP A 163 -6.09 25.31 -9.07
N ARG A 164 -6.81 26.37 -9.43
CA ARG A 164 -8.05 26.79 -8.77
C ARG A 164 -9.27 25.93 -9.14
N SER A 165 -9.24 25.25 -10.29
CA SER A 165 -10.36 24.44 -10.78
C SER A 165 -10.11 22.94 -10.57
N PHE A 166 -11.16 22.20 -10.23
CA PHE A 166 -11.10 20.75 -10.07
C PHE A 166 -10.66 20.02 -11.35
N GLU A 167 -11.07 20.53 -12.52
CA GLU A 167 -10.66 19.95 -13.80
C GLU A 167 -9.16 20.10 -14.07
N SER A 168 -8.59 21.27 -13.84
CA SER A 168 -7.14 21.48 -14.02
C SER A 168 -6.32 20.61 -13.06
N GLN A 169 -6.78 20.44 -11.82
CA GLN A 169 -6.15 19.50 -10.87
C GLN A 169 -6.23 18.05 -11.37
N ARG A 170 -7.37 17.65 -11.95
CA ARG A 170 -7.57 16.31 -12.51
C ARG A 170 -6.67 16.05 -13.72
N TYR A 171 -6.54 17.00 -14.64
CA TYR A 171 -5.63 16.89 -15.77
C TYR A 171 -4.18 16.80 -15.29
N GLY A 172 -3.75 17.68 -14.39
CA GLY A 172 -2.40 17.63 -13.81
C GLY A 172 -2.08 16.29 -13.12
N ALA A 173 -3.03 15.73 -12.37
CA ALA A 173 -2.87 14.42 -11.74
C ALA A 173 -2.78 13.28 -12.76
N SER A 174 -3.58 13.34 -13.83
CA SER A 174 -3.59 12.37 -14.92
C SER A 174 -2.28 12.40 -15.70
N ASP A 175 -1.81 13.58 -16.09
CA ASP A 175 -0.57 13.80 -16.83
C ASP A 175 0.64 13.34 -16.01
N LEU A 176 0.66 13.68 -14.72
CA LEU A 176 1.70 13.20 -13.81
C LEU A 176 1.73 11.67 -13.71
N ASN A 177 0.56 11.04 -13.62
CA ASN A 177 0.47 9.59 -13.60
C ASN A 177 0.97 8.97 -14.92
N LEU A 178 0.63 9.58 -16.06
CA LEU A 178 1.08 9.13 -17.38
C LEU A 178 2.60 9.19 -17.51
N VAL A 179 3.22 10.33 -17.17
CA VAL A 179 4.69 10.49 -17.26
C VAL A 179 5.40 9.55 -16.29
N THR A 180 4.88 9.41 -15.06
CA THR A 180 5.43 8.48 -14.08
C THR A 180 5.37 7.03 -14.59
N ALA A 181 4.25 6.62 -15.17
CA ALA A 181 4.11 5.29 -15.78
C ALA A 181 5.06 5.09 -16.97
N ALA A 182 5.25 6.10 -17.81
CA ALA A 182 6.17 6.06 -18.94
C ALA A 182 7.63 5.89 -18.48
N ILE A 183 8.04 6.59 -17.42
CA ILE A 183 9.37 6.43 -16.81
C ILE A 183 9.56 5.01 -16.26
N VAL A 184 8.57 4.49 -15.53
CA VAL A 184 8.62 3.12 -14.99
C VAL A 184 8.72 2.09 -16.11
N LEU A 185 7.94 2.25 -17.19
CA LEU A 185 8.00 1.37 -18.35
C LEU A 185 9.37 1.42 -19.01
N TRP A 186 9.89 2.63 -19.25
CA TRP A 186 11.23 2.81 -19.81
C TRP A 186 12.29 2.11 -18.96
N ASN A 187 12.29 2.36 -17.64
CA ASN A 187 13.25 1.73 -16.74
C ASN A 187 13.14 0.21 -16.75
N THR A 188 11.92 -0.34 -16.72
CA THR A 188 11.71 -1.80 -16.75
C THR A 188 12.36 -2.44 -18.00
N VAL A 189 12.11 -1.85 -19.17
CA VAL A 189 12.68 -2.31 -20.44
C VAL A 189 14.20 -2.19 -20.47
N TYR A 190 14.77 -1.09 -20.01
CA TYR A 190 16.22 -0.89 -20.04
C TYR A 190 16.96 -1.69 -18.97
N LEU A 191 16.34 -1.94 -17.82
CA LEU A 191 16.88 -2.83 -16.79
C LEU A 191 16.97 -4.27 -17.30
N GLU A 192 15.93 -4.78 -17.96
CA GLU A 192 15.95 -6.09 -18.61
C GLU A 192 17.10 -6.19 -19.63
N ARG A 193 17.23 -5.19 -20.50
CA ARG A 193 18.33 -5.13 -21.48
C ARG A 193 19.71 -5.07 -20.82
N ALA A 194 19.85 -4.33 -19.72
CA ALA A 194 21.10 -4.25 -18.98
C ALA A 194 21.48 -5.61 -18.36
N VAL A 195 20.51 -6.30 -17.76
CA VAL A 195 20.70 -7.66 -17.20
C VAL A 195 21.15 -8.64 -18.28
N HIS A 196 20.50 -8.64 -19.45
CA HIS A 196 20.91 -9.48 -20.58
C HIS A 196 22.30 -9.14 -21.11
N ALA A 197 22.63 -7.85 -21.23
CA ALA A 197 23.94 -7.42 -21.69
C ALA A 197 25.06 -7.80 -20.69
N MET A 198 24.79 -7.72 -19.39
CA MET A 198 25.72 -8.17 -18.34
C MET A 198 25.94 -9.68 -18.40
N ALA A 199 24.88 -10.47 -18.54
CA ALA A 199 24.97 -11.91 -18.71
C ALA A 199 25.78 -12.30 -19.96
N ALA A 200 25.54 -11.63 -21.09
CA ALA A 200 26.27 -11.86 -22.35
C ALA A 200 27.76 -11.51 -22.26
N ARG A 201 28.15 -10.63 -21.33
CA ARG A 201 29.55 -10.27 -21.04
C ARG A 201 30.23 -11.19 -20.02
N GLY A 202 29.54 -12.23 -19.55
CA GLY A 202 30.08 -13.18 -18.56
C GLY A 202 30.03 -12.68 -17.11
N ALA A 203 29.32 -11.58 -16.84
CA ALA A 203 29.16 -11.03 -15.49
C ALA A 203 27.66 -10.91 -15.15
N PRO A 204 26.91 -12.02 -15.06
CA PRO A 204 25.48 -11.97 -14.77
C PRO A 204 25.24 -11.36 -13.37
N PRO A 205 24.19 -10.53 -13.20
CA PRO A 205 23.83 -10.01 -11.90
C PRO A 205 23.37 -11.14 -10.97
N ASP A 206 23.55 -10.95 -9.67
CA ASP A 206 23.15 -11.91 -8.64
C ASP A 206 21.63 -12.18 -8.71
N ALA A 207 21.27 -13.44 -8.94
CA ALA A 207 19.88 -13.89 -9.03
C ALA A 207 19.10 -13.68 -7.73
N VAL A 208 19.78 -13.64 -6.58
CA VAL A 208 19.17 -13.35 -5.27
C VAL A 208 18.81 -11.86 -5.16
N LEU A 209 19.60 -10.98 -5.77
CA LEU A 209 19.40 -9.53 -5.70
C LEU A 209 18.44 -9.00 -6.78
N LEU A 210 18.34 -9.69 -7.92
CA LEU A 210 17.51 -9.28 -9.05
C LEU A 210 16.04 -8.97 -8.67
N PRO A 211 15.35 -9.74 -7.80
CA PRO A 211 13.98 -9.44 -7.38
C PRO A 211 13.81 -8.13 -6.61
N TYR A 212 14.91 -7.57 -6.08
CA TYR A 212 14.91 -6.33 -5.31
C TYR A 212 15.17 -5.08 -6.18
N LEU A 213 15.38 -5.26 -7.48
CA LEU A 213 15.58 -4.15 -8.40
C LEU A 213 14.28 -3.34 -8.56
N SER A 214 14.40 -2.01 -8.47
CA SER A 214 13.25 -1.11 -8.57
C SER A 214 13.29 -0.33 -9.89
N PRO A 215 12.22 -0.37 -10.72
CA PRO A 215 12.12 0.46 -11.92
C PRO A 215 11.77 1.92 -11.61
N LEU A 216 11.72 2.30 -10.33
CA LEU A 216 11.33 3.64 -9.90
C LEU A 216 12.51 4.62 -9.83
N GLY A 217 13.76 4.24 -10.09
CA GLY A 217 14.89 5.20 -10.07
C GLY A 217 14.80 6.23 -11.20
N TRP A 218 15.18 7.49 -10.96
CA TRP A 218 15.10 8.56 -11.97
C TRP A 218 16.36 9.43 -12.08
N GLU A 219 17.40 9.17 -11.30
CA GLU A 219 18.64 9.98 -11.29
C GLU A 219 19.34 9.99 -12.66
N HIS A 220 19.12 8.96 -13.48
CA HIS A 220 19.65 8.86 -14.84
C HIS A 220 18.81 9.59 -15.89
N ILE A 221 17.64 10.11 -15.52
CA ILE A 221 16.72 10.84 -16.41
C ILE A 221 16.84 12.32 -16.11
N ASN A 222 17.12 13.11 -17.15
CA ASN A 222 17.03 14.55 -17.02
C ASN A 222 15.54 14.96 -17.05
N LEU A 223 15.04 15.47 -15.92
CA LEU A 223 13.64 15.91 -15.77
C LEU A 223 13.47 17.41 -16.01
N THR A 224 14.56 18.18 -16.05
CA THR A 224 14.54 19.64 -16.20
C THR A 224 15.50 20.11 -17.31
N GLY A 225 15.16 21.24 -17.93
CA GLY A 225 15.96 21.84 -19.00
C GLY A 225 15.36 21.65 -20.39
N ASP A 226 16.15 22.01 -21.40
CA ASP A 226 15.68 22.07 -22.78
C ASP A 226 15.76 20.72 -23.48
N TYR A 227 14.61 20.24 -23.95
CA TYR A 227 14.51 19.01 -24.72
C TYR A 227 14.64 19.31 -26.21
N VAL A 228 15.82 19.10 -26.77
CA VAL A 228 16.01 19.14 -28.21
C VAL A 228 15.52 17.81 -28.79
N GLY A 229 14.34 17.83 -29.40
CA GLY A 229 13.76 16.68 -30.10
C GLY A 229 14.59 16.33 -31.33
N ARG A 230 15.66 15.53 -31.16
CA ARG A 230 16.33 14.87 -32.27
C ARG A 230 15.57 13.59 -32.59
N GLU A 231 14.96 13.55 -33.77
CA GLU A 231 14.30 12.35 -34.27
C GLU A 231 15.35 11.27 -34.58
N ASP A 232 15.54 10.34 -33.66
CA ASP A 232 16.44 9.21 -33.86
C ASP A 232 15.72 8.16 -34.72
N GLN A 233 16.05 8.06 -36.01
CA GLN A 233 15.40 7.14 -36.96
C GLN A 233 15.48 5.67 -36.49
N HIS A 234 16.47 5.33 -35.67
CA HIS A 234 16.64 4.01 -35.09
C HIS A 234 15.54 3.67 -34.07
N MET A 235 15.04 4.66 -33.31
CA MET A 235 13.90 4.47 -32.41
C MET A 235 12.58 4.30 -33.16
N ARG A 236 12.38 5.01 -34.27
CA ARG A 236 11.15 4.91 -35.08
C ARG A 236 10.88 3.50 -35.61
N ARG A 237 11.91 2.68 -35.76
CA ARG A 237 11.82 1.28 -36.20
C ARG A 237 11.67 0.29 -35.04
N GLY A 238 11.36 0.76 -33.83
CA GLY A 238 11.26 -0.07 -32.63
C GLY A 238 12.61 -0.43 -32.00
N GLY A 239 13.69 0.22 -32.44
CA GLY A 239 15.02 0.06 -31.84
C GLY A 239 15.15 0.81 -30.52
N PHE A 240 16.12 0.41 -29.72
CA PHE A 240 16.38 0.99 -28.39
C PHE A 240 17.65 1.84 -28.41
N ARG A 241 17.75 2.82 -27.50
CA ARG A 241 19.02 3.50 -27.26
C ARG A 241 20.09 2.49 -26.81
N PRO A 242 21.35 2.71 -27.21
CA PRO A 242 22.45 1.91 -26.71
C PRO A 242 22.60 2.10 -25.20
N LEU A 243 22.98 1.02 -24.51
CA LEU A 243 23.34 1.08 -23.09
C LEU A 243 24.61 1.91 -22.92
N ARG A 244 24.70 2.68 -21.82
CA ARG A 244 25.93 3.40 -21.48
C ARG A 244 27.05 2.39 -21.20
N PRO A 245 28.29 2.66 -21.63
CA PRO A 245 29.43 1.83 -21.23
C PRO A 245 29.58 1.89 -19.70
N VAL A 246 29.88 0.75 -19.09
CA VAL A 246 30.26 0.70 -17.67
C VAL A 246 31.62 1.39 -17.60
N ARG A 247 31.74 2.42 -16.76
CA ARG A 247 33.05 3.00 -16.46
C ARG A 247 33.78 1.99 -15.59
N ASP A 248 34.92 1.49 -16.06
CA ASP A 248 35.83 0.73 -15.20
C ASP A 248 36.24 1.66 -14.05
N GLN A 249 35.95 1.24 -12.81
CA GLN A 249 36.42 1.89 -11.59
C GLN A 249 37.74 1.27 -11.16
#